data_AF-A0A1T4NYZ4-F1
#
_entry.id   AF-A0A1T4NYZ4-F1
#
_cell.length_a   1.000
_cell.length_b   1.000
_cell.length_c   1.000
_cell.angle_alpha   90.00
_cell.angle_beta   90.00
_cell.angle_gamma   90.00
#
_symmetry.space_group_name_H-M   'P 1'
#
loop_
_entity.id
_entity.type
_entity.pdbx_description
1 polymer ?
#
loop_
_entity_poly.entity_id
_entity_poly.type
_entity_poly.pdbx_seq_one_letter_code
_entity_poly.pdbx_strand_id
1 'polypeptide(L)'
;MKYSCFIFLWLLGISVWLVSCTKGDAFKKYMEGGEITYPGRVDTVLVQPGYERIQLLLVPGNDPLVTKFRIFWNSNADSLEVPVKQHSGKDTLPVLIPALHEGNYNFTIYSYDKDNNRSVIVNVFGTAYGKSYAGTLVNRTLKSVEQSPDGKQIILLWGEPAGGEQGIEVSYVGAGGTTQKVIAHPGDARTVLPDYTERSKLTYRSMYKPDTTAFEFFYPEPSAVTLPAFERELSKAGFKVLPLPTDVKDGGYGWLIDYLWDNNYDVPGFATQSVIPCWFTIDAGAAAPLSRFKLWQAADRLYNQENVKTFELYGSNNPAPDGSWNSWSLIGSYESVKPSGLPTGQQTDDDIAFAKNGESFSVPTGTTAFRYYRFRLLTNWGNAQFMTMGECTFYTHSKN
;
A
#
# COMPACT_ATOMS: atom_id res chain seq x y z
N MET A 1 56.13 39.35 107.24
CA MET A 1 54.83 39.83 106.72
C MET A 1 55.10 40.69 105.51
N LYS A 2 54.57 40.29 104.33
CA LYS A 2 54.20 41.10 103.14
C LYS A 2 55.30 42.06 102.65
N TYR A 3 56.06 41.79 101.58
CA TYR A 3 55.88 42.45 100.27
C TYR A 3 56.86 41.91 99.20
N SER A 4 57.09 40.58 99.11
CA SER A 4 57.98 40.00 98.08
C SER A 4 57.28 39.13 97.04
N CYS A 5 55.95 39.22 96.93
CA CYS A 5 55.14 38.27 96.16
C CYS A 5 54.38 38.88 94.98
N PHE A 6 54.48 40.19 94.71
CA PHE A 6 53.58 40.85 93.76
C PHE A 6 54.21 41.42 92.47
N ILE A 7 55.53 41.37 92.30
CA ILE A 7 56.18 41.87 91.07
C ILE A 7 56.66 40.72 90.16
N PHE A 8 56.72 39.49 90.67
CA PHE A 8 56.93 38.29 89.84
C PHE A 8 55.71 37.92 88.97
N LEU A 9 54.56 38.56 89.24
CA LEU A 9 53.29 38.32 88.54
C LEU A 9 53.07 39.22 87.31
N TRP A 10 53.95 40.21 87.07
CA TRP A 10 53.90 41.06 85.87
C TRP A 10 54.88 40.64 84.77
N LEU A 11 55.85 39.77 85.09
CA LEU A 11 56.79 39.20 84.11
C LEU A 11 56.42 37.77 83.65
N LEU A 12 55.45 37.12 84.29
CA LEU A 12 54.90 35.82 83.86
C LEU A 12 53.68 35.95 82.92
N GLY A 13 53.10 37.15 82.80
CA GLY A 13 51.90 37.41 81.99
C GLY A 13 52.15 37.69 80.50
N ILE A 14 53.41 37.83 80.09
CA ILE A 14 53.78 38.18 78.70
C ILE A 14 54.40 36.97 77.95
N SER A 15 54.81 35.90 78.63
CA SER A 15 55.43 34.73 77.99
C SER A 15 54.45 33.65 77.50
N VAL A 16 53.13 33.85 77.62
CA VAL A 16 52.10 32.86 77.22
C VAL A 16 51.47 33.16 75.84
N TRP A 17 51.98 34.16 75.11
CA TRP A 17 51.44 34.55 73.79
C TRP A 17 52.20 34.02 72.57
N LEU A 18 53.06 33.00 72.71
CA LEU A 18 53.88 32.51 71.57
C LEU A 18 53.75 31.03 71.23
N VAL A 19 52.77 30.29 71.75
CA VAL A 19 52.52 28.91 71.27
C VAL A 19 51.03 28.67 71.03
N SER A 20 50.47 29.36 70.05
CA SER A 20 49.31 28.85 69.32
C SER A 20 49.28 29.44 67.92
N CYS A 21 50.24 29.01 67.11
CA CYS A 21 50.13 29.05 65.67
C CYS A 21 50.31 27.62 65.17
N THR A 22 49.30 26.78 65.42
CA THR A 22 49.13 25.57 64.61
C THR A 22 48.88 26.05 63.19
N LYS A 23 49.80 25.73 62.27
CA LYS A 23 49.65 26.04 60.85
C LYS A 23 48.26 25.60 60.40
N GLY A 24 47.42 26.55 60.01
CA GLY A 24 46.13 26.32 59.37
C GLY A 24 46.31 25.75 57.95
N ASP A 25 47.14 24.72 57.80
CA ASP A 25 47.45 24.04 56.56
C ASP A 25 47.10 22.55 56.65
N ALA A 26 46.51 22.10 57.75
CA ALA A 26 46.06 20.71 57.92
C ALA A 26 45.05 20.28 56.82
N PHE A 27 44.28 21.23 56.25
CA PHE A 27 43.40 20.97 55.11
C PHE A 27 44.14 20.80 53.77
N LYS A 28 45.34 21.36 53.60
CA LYS A 28 46.14 21.21 52.36
C LYS A 28 46.59 19.77 52.13
N LYS A 29 46.75 18.98 53.20
CA LYS A 29 46.98 17.53 53.12
C LYS A 29 45.78 16.78 52.50
N TYR A 30 44.57 17.34 52.56
CA TYR A 30 43.38 16.80 51.92
C TYR A 30 43.11 17.42 50.52
N MET A 31 43.99 18.30 50.03
CA MET A 31 43.95 18.91 48.68
C MET A 31 45.16 18.51 47.81
N GLU A 32 45.86 17.43 48.15
CA GLU A 32 46.89 16.84 47.29
C GLU A 32 46.26 16.41 45.95
N GLY A 33 46.45 17.22 44.90
CA GLY A 33 45.85 17.04 43.57
C GLY A 33 45.13 18.26 42.99
N GLY A 34 44.90 19.31 43.79
CA GLY A 34 44.16 20.51 43.36
C GLY A 34 42.63 20.36 43.42
N GLU A 35 41.91 21.44 43.08
CA GLU A 35 40.44 21.44 43.00
C GLU A 35 39.97 20.68 41.75
N ILE A 36 39.09 19.68 41.93
CA ILE A 36 38.53 18.94 40.80
C ILE A 36 37.45 19.79 40.13
N THR A 37 37.71 20.21 38.89
CA THR A 37 36.74 20.96 38.08
C THR A 37 35.80 19.98 37.39
N TYR A 38 34.49 20.22 37.48
CA TYR A 38 33.48 19.43 36.77
C TYR A 38 32.70 20.36 35.82
N PRO A 39 32.83 20.20 34.49
CA PRO A 39 31.92 20.88 33.58
C PRO A 39 30.49 20.35 33.80
N GLY A 40 29.52 21.18 33.44
CA GLY A 40 28.11 20.84 33.39
C GLY A 40 27.88 19.57 32.58
N ARG A 41 27.06 18.67 33.11
CA ARG A 41 26.63 17.47 32.38
C ARG A 41 25.64 17.84 31.26
N VAL A 42 25.44 16.94 30.31
CA VAL A 42 24.31 17.00 29.37
C VAL A 42 23.00 17.07 30.17
N ASP A 43 22.07 17.93 29.75
CA ASP A 43 20.84 18.20 30.50
C ASP A 43 19.84 17.05 30.33
N THR A 44 19.40 16.84 29.09
CA THR A 44 18.41 15.83 28.73
C THR A 44 18.94 14.95 27.60
N VAL A 45 18.64 13.65 27.65
CA VAL A 45 18.97 12.71 26.58
C VAL A 45 17.73 11.91 26.24
N LEU A 46 17.21 12.08 25.03
CA LEU A 46 16.12 11.26 24.51
C LEU A 46 16.68 10.11 23.69
N VAL A 47 16.16 8.91 23.91
CA VAL A 47 16.62 7.69 23.25
C VAL A 47 15.55 7.26 22.25
N GLN A 48 15.95 7.08 21.00
CA GLN A 48 15.06 6.68 19.93
C GLN A 48 15.56 5.39 19.28
N PRO A 49 14.81 4.29 19.43
CA PRO A 49 15.16 3.01 18.82
C PRO A 49 15.16 3.03 17.29
N GLY A 50 16.04 2.22 16.70
CA GLY A 50 16.13 1.96 15.26
C GLY A 50 16.57 0.52 14.97
N TYR A 51 16.63 0.18 13.69
CA TYR A 51 17.06 -1.11 13.17
C TYR A 51 18.59 -1.19 13.17
N GLU A 52 19.13 -1.99 14.10
CA GLU A 52 20.57 -2.19 14.31
C GLU A 52 21.31 -0.87 14.61
N ARG A 53 20.61 0.08 15.23
CA ARG A 53 21.10 1.41 15.59
C ARG A 53 20.19 2.07 16.63
N ILE A 54 20.75 3.04 17.36
CA ILE A 54 20.00 3.90 18.29
C ILE A 54 20.35 5.36 18.01
N GLN A 55 19.34 6.24 17.98
CA GLN A 55 19.56 7.68 17.96
C GLN A 55 19.42 8.25 19.36
N LEU A 56 20.43 9.01 19.79
CA LEU A 56 20.42 9.78 21.03
C LEU A 56 20.26 11.26 20.68
N LEU A 57 19.21 11.89 21.18
CA LEU A 57 19.01 13.33 21.08
C LEU A 57 19.56 13.98 22.34
N LEU A 58 20.74 14.60 22.25
CA LEU A 58 21.40 15.26 23.38
C LEU A 58 20.96 16.71 23.46
N VAL A 59 20.38 17.12 24.58
CA VAL A 59 20.11 18.53 24.90
C VAL A 59 21.27 19.04 25.75
N PRO A 60 22.14 19.93 25.21
CA PRO A 60 23.24 20.49 25.98
C PRO A 60 22.74 21.28 27.20
N GLY A 61 23.49 21.25 28.29
CA GLY A 61 23.25 22.16 29.42
C GLY A 61 23.71 23.59 29.13
N ASN A 62 23.43 24.50 30.05
CA ASN A 62 23.78 25.93 29.92
C ASN A 62 25.25 26.25 30.22
N ASP A 63 26.12 25.26 30.45
CA ASP A 63 27.52 25.49 30.75
C ASP A 63 28.33 25.77 29.46
N PRO A 64 28.85 27.00 29.26
CA PRO A 64 29.58 27.36 28.06
C PRO A 64 30.98 26.71 27.96
N LEU A 65 31.49 26.12 29.05
CA LEU A 65 32.80 25.47 29.07
C LEU A 65 32.79 24.10 28.37
N VAL A 66 31.61 23.49 28.17
CA VAL A 66 31.48 22.19 27.51
C VAL A 66 31.83 22.32 26.02
N THR A 67 32.82 21.55 25.58
CA THR A 67 33.30 21.54 24.19
C THR A 67 32.94 20.28 23.43
N LYS A 68 32.67 19.16 24.12
CA LYS A 68 32.34 17.86 23.51
C LYS A 68 31.63 16.93 24.47
N PHE A 69 30.89 15.97 23.93
CA PHE A 69 30.37 14.80 24.64
C PHE A 69 31.15 13.55 24.25
N ARG A 70 31.35 12.62 25.18
CA ARG A 70 31.71 11.24 24.85
C ARG A 70 30.64 10.29 25.37
N ILE A 71 30.21 9.41 24.48
CA ILE A 71 29.18 8.41 24.72
C ILE A 71 29.89 7.06 24.70
N PHE A 72 29.66 6.24 25.71
CA PHE A 72 30.24 4.92 25.87
C PHE A 72 29.13 3.87 25.93
N TRP A 73 29.37 2.69 25.36
CA TRP A 73 28.51 1.52 25.48
C TRP A 73 29.35 0.25 25.56
N ASN A 74 28.71 -0.92 25.62
CA ASN A 74 29.39 -2.21 25.69
C ASN A 74 30.40 -2.28 26.86
N SER A 75 29.94 -1.93 28.07
CA SER A 75 30.79 -1.85 29.27
C SER A 75 32.01 -0.91 29.12
N ASN A 76 31.82 0.20 28.40
CA ASN A 76 32.84 1.20 28.04
C ASN A 76 33.94 0.70 27.07
N ALA A 77 33.76 -0.45 26.43
CA ALA A 77 34.66 -0.92 25.39
C ALA A 77 34.55 -0.07 24.11
N ASP A 78 33.35 0.43 23.81
CA ASP A 78 33.06 1.23 22.63
C ASP A 78 32.72 2.67 23.00
N SER A 79 33.06 3.61 22.13
CA SER A 79 32.77 5.03 22.37
C SER A 79 32.61 5.87 21.10
N LEU A 80 31.91 6.99 21.23
CA LEU A 80 31.75 8.00 20.20
C LEU A 80 31.98 9.39 20.83
N GLU A 81 32.85 10.19 20.22
CA GLU A 81 33.08 11.59 20.59
C GLU A 81 32.26 12.50 19.68
N VAL A 82 31.52 13.43 20.27
CA VAL A 82 30.64 14.36 19.56
C VAL A 82 31.00 15.80 19.95
N PRO A 83 31.52 16.62 19.04
CA PRO A 83 31.87 18.01 19.35
C PRO A 83 30.62 18.87 19.55
N VAL A 84 30.67 19.75 20.56
CA VAL A 84 29.66 20.79 20.77
C VAL A 84 30.09 22.02 19.96
N LYS A 85 29.43 22.26 18.83
CA LYS A 85 29.63 23.49 18.06
C LYS A 85 28.81 24.59 18.73
N GLN A 86 29.48 25.62 19.25
CA GLN A 86 28.77 26.79 19.76
C GLN A 86 28.01 27.49 18.61
N HIS A 87 26.72 27.75 18.85
CA HIS A 87 25.76 28.53 18.06
C HIS A 87 24.95 27.82 16.95
N SER A 88 23.61 27.87 17.09
CA SER A 88 22.64 28.49 16.14
C SER A 88 21.20 27.99 16.31
N GLY A 89 20.58 28.18 17.49
CA GLY A 89 19.11 28.06 17.63
C GLY A 89 18.50 26.67 17.52
N LYS A 90 19.30 25.59 17.56
CA LYS A 90 18.81 24.22 17.78
C LYS A 90 19.27 23.74 19.15
N ASP A 91 18.30 23.50 20.02
CA ASP A 91 18.52 23.10 21.42
C ASP A 91 18.87 21.60 21.58
N THR A 92 19.01 20.86 20.47
CA THR A 92 19.19 19.40 20.49
C THR A 92 20.16 18.91 19.42
N LEU A 93 21.09 18.05 19.83
CA LEU A 93 22.14 17.44 19.01
C LEU A 93 21.80 15.95 18.76
N PRO A 94 21.38 15.57 17.54
CA PRO A 94 21.14 14.17 17.21
C PRO A 94 22.45 13.42 17.00
N VAL A 95 22.59 12.28 17.66
CA VAL A 95 23.74 11.39 17.58
C VAL A 95 23.27 9.99 17.22
N LEU A 96 23.70 9.47 16.08
CA LEU A 96 23.40 8.11 15.66
C LEU A 96 24.50 7.16 16.13
N ILE A 97 24.14 6.11 16.86
CA ILE A 97 25.02 4.98 17.18
C ILE A 97 24.70 3.86 16.18
N PRO A 98 25.52 3.67 15.13
CA PRO A 98 25.26 2.68 14.08
C PRO A 98 25.76 1.29 14.47
N ALA A 99 25.39 0.28 13.67
CA ALA A 99 25.94 -1.07 13.70
C ALA A 99 25.83 -1.76 15.08
N LEU A 100 24.71 -1.56 15.77
CA LEU A 100 24.38 -2.27 17.00
C LEU A 100 23.72 -3.60 16.66
N HIS A 101 24.05 -4.65 17.41
CA HIS A 101 23.26 -5.87 17.37
C HIS A 101 21.92 -5.65 18.07
N GLU A 102 20.90 -6.42 17.69
CA GLU A 102 19.62 -6.37 18.37
C GLU A 102 19.76 -6.70 19.86
N GLY A 103 19.26 -5.83 20.74
CA GLY A 103 19.41 -5.97 22.18
C GLY A 103 19.29 -4.68 22.96
N ASN A 104 19.47 -4.78 24.28
CA ASN A 104 19.42 -3.66 25.20
C ASN A 104 20.81 -3.10 25.46
N TYR A 105 20.92 -1.78 25.45
CA TYR A 105 22.15 -1.03 25.64
C TYR A 105 22.01 -0.05 26.79
N ASN A 106 23.06 0.06 27.60
CA ASN A 106 23.26 1.17 28.52
C ASN A 106 24.31 2.11 27.93
N PHE A 107 23.96 3.38 27.76
CA PHE A 107 24.85 4.42 27.31
C PHE A 107 25.29 5.29 28.49
N THR A 108 26.59 5.45 28.60
CA THR A 108 27.24 6.31 29.59
C THR A 108 27.76 7.56 28.89
N ILE A 109 27.30 8.73 29.33
CA ILE A 109 27.57 10.00 28.66
C ILE A 109 28.29 10.94 29.61
N TYR A 110 29.37 11.53 29.11
CA TYR A 110 30.16 12.54 29.80
C TYR A 110 30.31 13.78 28.94
N SER A 111 30.27 14.95 29.58
CA SER A 111 30.61 16.23 28.97
C SER A 111 32.07 16.55 29.32
N TYR A 112 32.79 17.14 28.38
CA TYR A 112 34.18 17.54 28.57
C TYR A 112 34.40 19.00 28.21
N ASP A 113 35.18 19.68 29.02
CA ASP A 113 35.69 21.02 28.71
C ASP A 113 36.95 20.96 27.84
N LYS A 114 37.49 22.14 27.52
CA LYS A 114 38.71 22.28 26.72
C LYS A 114 39.96 21.67 27.38
N ASP A 115 39.96 21.52 28.70
CA ASP A 115 41.08 21.02 29.49
C ASP A 115 40.92 19.51 29.79
N ASN A 116 39.92 18.86 29.19
CA ASN A 116 39.52 17.46 29.38
C ASN A 116 39.05 17.11 30.81
N ASN A 117 38.60 18.09 31.60
CA ASN A 117 37.84 17.79 32.81
C ASN A 117 36.50 17.17 32.41
N ARG A 118 36.00 16.24 33.23
CA ARG A 118 34.85 15.40 32.90
C ARG A 118 33.69 15.70 33.83
N SER A 119 32.48 15.85 33.30
CA SER A 119 31.26 16.01 34.09
C SER A 119 30.96 14.77 34.95
N VAL A 120 29.97 14.88 35.82
CA VAL A 120 29.27 13.71 36.36
C VAL A 120 28.60 12.92 35.23
N ILE A 121 28.46 11.61 35.42
CA ILE A 121 27.88 10.67 34.45
C ILE A 121 26.38 10.89 34.25
N VAL A 122 25.91 10.72 33.01
CA VAL A 122 24.51 10.47 32.66
C VAL A 122 24.38 9.07 32.08
N ASN A 123 23.45 8.28 32.59
CA ASN A 123 23.13 6.95 32.07
C ASN A 123 21.77 6.97 31.38
N VAL A 124 21.68 6.39 30.19
CA VAL A 124 20.41 6.17 29.49
C VAL A 124 20.35 4.75 28.91
N PHE A 125 19.16 4.18 28.90
CA PHE A 125 18.91 2.85 28.37
C PHE A 125 18.19 2.95 27.03
N GLY A 126 18.56 2.10 26.09
CA GLY A 126 17.92 2.01 24.78
C GLY A 126 17.92 0.60 24.25
N THR A 127 16.96 0.30 23.38
CA THR A 127 16.88 -0.97 22.68
C THR A 127 17.19 -0.74 21.22
N ALA A 128 18.14 -1.50 20.67
CA ALA A 128 18.32 -1.62 19.24
C ALA A 128 17.47 -2.80 18.78
N TYR A 129 16.55 -2.56 17.86
CA TYR A 129 15.72 -3.60 17.27
C TYR A 129 16.40 -4.15 16.03
N GLY A 130 16.01 -5.33 15.56
CA GLY A 130 16.62 -5.94 14.40
C GLY A 130 15.75 -7.01 13.78
N LYS A 131 16.42 -8.02 13.21
CA LYS A 131 15.77 -9.09 12.46
C LYS A 131 14.78 -9.91 13.29
N SER A 132 15.02 -10.11 14.59
CA SER A 132 14.11 -10.85 15.45
C SER A 132 12.80 -10.09 15.63
N TYR A 133 12.84 -8.81 15.99
CA TYR A 133 11.64 -7.98 16.06
C TYR A 133 10.94 -7.87 14.69
N ALA A 134 11.67 -7.56 13.62
CA ALA A 134 11.11 -7.46 12.27
C ALA A 134 10.44 -8.77 11.82
N GLY A 135 10.99 -9.92 12.20
CA GLY A 135 10.41 -11.24 11.93
C GLY A 135 9.12 -11.56 12.69
N THR A 136 8.78 -10.77 13.72
CA THR A 136 7.47 -10.87 14.40
C THR A 136 6.37 -10.07 13.72
N LEU A 137 6.75 -9.15 12.83
CA LEU A 137 5.82 -8.30 12.10
C LEU A 137 5.19 -9.07 10.95
N VAL A 138 3.97 -8.69 10.57
CA VAL A 138 3.23 -9.30 9.46
C VAL A 138 2.73 -8.21 8.53
N ASN A 139 2.56 -8.53 7.25
CA ASN A 139 1.88 -7.61 6.34
C ASN A 139 0.38 -7.66 6.57
N ARG A 140 -0.27 -6.49 6.45
CA ARG A 140 -1.73 -6.43 6.38
C ARG A 140 -2.21 -7.31 5.25
N THR A 141 -3.29 -8.05 5.49
CA THR A 141 -3.89 -8.90 4.47
C THR A 141 -4.39 -8.03 3.30
N LEU A 142 -3.92 -8.32 2.09
CA LEU A 142 -4.50 -7.80 0.86
C LEU A 142 -5.68 -8.70 0.49
N LYS A 143 -6.92 -8.18 0.58
CA LYS A 143 -8.14 -8.96 0.30
C LYS A 143 -8.34 -9.16 -1.20
N SER A 144 -8.17 -8.11 -1.99
CA SER A 144 -8.33 -8.17 -3.44
C SER A 144 -7.52 -7.10 -4.15
N VAL A 145 -7.24 -7.37 -5.42
CA VAL A 145 -6.69 -6.42 -6.40
C VAL A 145 -7.72 -6.31 -7.50
N GLU A 146 -8.46 -5.22 -7.51
CA GLU A 146 -9.56 -4.99 -8.43
C GLU A 146 -9.18 -3.93 -9.45
N GLN A 147 -9.65 -4.07 -10.67
CA GLN A 147 -9.53 -3.05 -11.69
C GLN A 147 -10.79 -2.17 -11.69
N SER A 148 -10.63 -0.86 -11.84
CA SER A 148 -11.77 0.03 -12.03
C SER A 148 -12.52 -0.29 -13.32
N PRO A 149 -13.85 -0.07 -13.42
CA PRO A 149 -14.62 -0.39 -14.62
C PRO A 149 -14.11 0.26 -15.92
N ASP A 150 -13.46 1.43 -15.82
CA ASP A 150 -12.83 2.12 -16.96
C ASP A 150 -11.43 1.57 -17.31
N GLY A 151 -10.93 0.60 -16.55
CA GLY A 151 -9.63 -0.03 -16.66
C GLY A 151 -8.46 0.82 -16.16
N LYS A 152 -8.66 2.10 -15.81
CA LYS A 152 -7.55 3.07 -15.64
C LYS A 152 -6.85 2.98 -14.29
N GLN A 153 -7.47 2.32 -13.31
CA GLN A 153 -7.00 2.29 -11.93
C GLN A 153 -7.02 0.86 -11.38
N ILE A 154 -6.11 0.60 -10.44
CA ILE A 154 -6.20 -0.56 -9.55
C ILE A 154 -6.69 -0.11 -8.19
N ILE A 155 -7.59 -0.88 -7.61
CA ILE A 155 -8.12 -0.72 -6.27
C ILE A 155 -7.63 -1.90 -5.44
N LEU A 156 -6.78 -1.62 -4.47
CA LEU A 156 -6.36 -2.59 -3.46
C LEU A 156 -7.35 -2.52 -2.31
N LEU A 157 -7.97 -3.64 -1.96
CA LEU A 157 -8.81 -3.74 -0.76
C LEU A 157 -8.04 -4.39 0.38
N TRP A 158 -8.03 -3.73 1.54
CA TRP A 158 -7.24 -4.15 2.69
C TRP A 158 -8.08 -4.86 3.74
N GLY A 159 -7.42 -5.76 4.48
CA GLY A 159 -7.88 -6.31 5.75
C GLY A 159 -7.93 -5.25 6.85
N GLU A 160 -8.29 -5.70 8.05
CA GLU A 160 -8.13 -4.87 9.25
C GLU A 160 -6.64 -4.67 9.57
N PRO A 161 -6.23 -3.48 10.06
CA PRO A 161 -4.88 -3.26 10.56
C PRO A 161 -4.52 -4.25 11.67
N ALA A 162 -3.28 -4.75 11.66
CA ALA A 162 -2.72 -5.38 12.85
C ALA A 162 -2.51 -4.34 13.96
N GLY A 163 -2.50 -4.79 15.21
CA GLY A 163 -2.19 -3.92 16.36
C GLY A 163 -0.83 -3.24 16.19
N GLY A 164 -0.78 -1.92 16.36
CA GLY A 164 0.45 -1.13 16.24
C GLY A 164 0.89 -0.79 14.81
N GLU A 165 0.15 -1.22 13.79
CA GLU A 165 0.45 -0.86 12.40
C GLU A 165 0.24 0.64 12.14
N GLN A 166 1.21 1.25 11.47
CA GLN A 166 1.27 2.68 11.15
C GLN A 166 0.87 2.98 9.69
N GLY A 167 0.58 1.93 8.92
CA GLY A 167 0.17 2.02 7.51
C GLY A 167 0.86 0.97 6.65
N ILE A 168 0.76 1.13 5.33
CA ILE A 168 1.34 0.23 4.33
C ILE A 168 2.10 1.07 3.30
N GLU A 169 3.35 0.71 3.04
CA GLU A 169 4.08 1.21 1.87
C GLU A 169 3.76 0.32 0.67
N VAL A 170 3.16 0.90 -0.36
CA VAL A 170 2.84 0.24 -1.63
C VAL A 170 3.77 0.78 -2.72
N SER A 171 4.38 -0.10 -3.50
CA SER A 171 5.24 0.24 -4.62
C SER A 171 4.77 -0.48 -5.88
N TYR A 172 4.53 0.25 -6.96
CA TYR A 172 4.02 -0.29 -8.22
C TYR A 172 4.66 0.39 -9.42
N VAL A 173 4.54 -0.19 -10.61
CA VAL A 173 5.02 0.42 -11.84
C VAL A 173 3.88 1.23 -12.46
N GLY A 174 4.03 2.55 -12.55
CA GLY A 174 3.11 3.46 -13.22
C GLY A 174 3.41 3.60 -14.72
N ALA A 175 2.75 4.55 -15.37
CA ALA A 175 2.93 4.83 -16.79
C ALA A 175 4.39 5.17 -17.14
N GLY A 176 4.80 4.78 -18.34
CA GLY A 176 6.18 4.96 -18.81
C GLY A 176 7.22 4.10 -18.09
N GLY A 177 6.80 3.11 -17.29
CA GLY A 177 7.70 2.22 -16.57
C GLY A 177 8.30 2.82 -15.29
N THR A 178 7.74 3.91 -14.78
CA THR A 178 8.24 4.59 -13.58
C THR A 178 7.77 3.90 -12.30
N THR A 179 8.66 3.70 -11.33
CA THR A 179 8.26 3.19 -10.01
C THR A 179 7.54 4.28 -9.22
N GLN A 180 6.31 3.99 -8.79
CA GLN A 180 5.46 4.84 -7.97
C GLN A 180 5.36 4.25 -6.57
N LYS A 181 5.28 5.13 -5.56
CA LYS A 181 5.07 4.75 -4.16
C LYS A 181 3.88 5.47 -3.57
N VAL A 182 3.05 4.74 -2.82
CA VAL A 182 1.87 5.26 -2.13
C VAL A 182 1.86 4.72 -0.71
N ILE A 183 1.43 5.56 0.24
CA ILE A 183 1.22 5.16 1.62
C ILE A 183 -0.28 5.00 1.87
N ALA A 184 -0.70 3.83 2.32
CA ALA A 184 -2.02 3.62 2.90
C ALA A 184 -1.93 3.87 4.41
N HIS A 185 -2.82 4.71 4.94
CA HIS A 185 -2.87 5.00 6.37
C HIS A 185 -3.61 3.89 7.14
N PRO A 186 -3.46 3.80 8.48
CA PRO A 186 -4.09 2.76 9.28
C PRO A 186 -5.60 2.60 9.06
N GLY A 187 -6.32 3.71 8.90
CA GLY A 187 -7.77 3.75 8.68
C GLY A 187 -8.21 3.50 7.23
N ASP A 188 -7.28 3.37 6.29
CA ASP A 188 -7.64 3.17 4.88
C ASP A 188 -8.03 1.72 4.63
N ALA A 189 -9.30 1.50 4.27
CA ALA A 189 -9.81 0.20 3.83
C ALA A 189 -9.42 -0.11 2.38
N ARG A 190 -9.02 0.90 1.59
CA ARG A 190 -8.62 0.74 0.19
C ARG A 190 -7.55 1.72 -0.25
N THR A 191 -6.77 1.34 -1.24
CA THR A 191 -5.79 2.21 -1.93
C THR A 191 -6.04 2.18 -3.43
N VAL A 192 -6.04 3.35 -4.06
CA VAL A 192 -6.24 3.49 -5.51
C VAL A 192 -4.91 3.82 -6.18
N LEU A 193 -4.56 3.06 -7.21
CA LEU A 193 -3.34 3.19 -7.98
C LEU A 193 -3.69 3.62 -9.41
N PRO A 194 -3.50 4.90 -9.76
CA PRO A 194 -3.71 5.36 -11.13
C PRO A 194 -2.58 4.91 -12.04
N ASP A 195 -2.89 4.89 -13.35
CA ASP A 195 -1.91 4.80 -14.43
C ASP A 195 -0.92 3.63 -14.31
N TYR A 196 -1.38 2.50 -13.80
CA TYR A 196 -0.54 1.34 -13.59
C TYR A 196 -0.10 0.70 -14.92
N THR A 197 1.08 0.08 -14.90
CA THR A 197 1.55 -0.81 -15.96
C THR A 197 0.94 -2.19 -15.74
N GLU A 198 0.19 -2.67 -16.72
CA GLU A 198 -0.45 -3.98 -16.67
C GLU A 198 0.55 -5.12 -16.53
N ARG A 199 0.15 -6.22 -15.87
CA ARG A 199 1.00 -7.41 -15.62
C ARG A 199 2.32 -7.11 -14.91
N SER A 200 2.52 -5.89 -14.42
CA SER A 200 3.70 -5.52 -13.63
C SER A 200 3.58 -6.04 -12.20
N LYS A 201 4.73 -6.16 -11.53
CA LYS A 201 4.79 -6.55 -10.13
C LYS A 201 4.50 -5.33 -9.25
N LEU A 202 3.55 -5.49 -8.34
CA LEU A 202 3.34 -4.61 -7.20
C LEU A 202 3.98 -5.27 -5.96
N THR A 203 4.64 -4.47 -5.13
CA THR A 203 5.11 -4.89 -3.81
C THR A 203 4.47 -4.03 -2.73
N TYR A 204 4.24 -4.60 -1.56
CA TYR A 204 3.73 -3.85 -0.41
C TYR A 204 4.30 -4.40 0.89
N ARG A 205 4.38 -3.54 1.90
CA ARG A 205 4.79 -3.93 3.25
C ARG A 205 4.13 -3.05 4.31
N SER A 206 3.70 -3.66 5.41
CA SER A 206 3.18 -2.91 6.56
C SER A 206 4.31 -2.19 7.30
N MET A 207 3.97 -1.07 7.92
CA MET A 207 4.87 -0.20 8.66
C MET A 207 4.55 -0.27 10.14
N TYR A 208 5.56 -0.41 10.99
CA TYR A 208 5.38 -0.50 12.44
C TYR A 208 6.34 0.43 13.16
N LYS A 209 5.98 0.79 14.39
CA LYS A 209 6.92 1.29 15.38
C LYS A 209 6.85 0.40 16.62
N PRO A 210 8.00 -0.05 17.16
CA PRO A 210 8.04 -0.87 18.38
C PRO A 210 7.50 -0.10 19.60
N ASP A 211 7.69 1.21 19.61
CA ASP A 211 7.12 2.12 20.58
C ASP A 211 6.98 3.53 19.96
N THR A 212 6.43 4.47 20.71
CA THR A 212 6.18 5.85 20.23
C THR A 212 7.45 6.68 20.05
N THR A 213 8.59 6.25 20.59
CA THR A 213 9.87 6.97 20.56
C THR A 213 10.75 6.59 19.36
N ALA A 214 10.50 5.43 18.74
CA ALA A 214 11.21 4.98 17.56
C ALA A 214 11.23 6.04 16.46
N PHE A 215 12.43 6.37 15.95
CA PHE A 215 12.61 7.44 14.96
C PHE A 215 12.36 6.97 13.52
N GLU A 216 12.26 5.66 13.30
CA GLU A 216 12.01 5.06 12.01
C GLU A 216 10.94 3.96 12.07
N PHE A 217 10.50 3.51 10.90
CA PHE A 217 9.58 2.39 10.78
C PHE A 217 10.33 1.08 10.64
N PHE A 218 9.67 0.03 11.13
CA PHE A 218 10.08 -1.35 10.99
C PHE A 218 9.11 -2.07 10.08
N TYR A 219 9.63 -3.03 9.33
CA TYR A 219 8.90 -3.68 8.26
C TYR A 219 9.12 -5.20 8.33
N PRO A 220 8.10 -6.01 8.05
CA PRO A 220 8.30 -7.39 7.67
C PRO A 220 8.88 -7.49 6.25
N GLU A 221 9.17 -8.70 5.79
CA GLU A 221 9.49 -8.96 4.39
C GLU A 221 8.34 -8.50 3.47
N PRO A 222 8.64 -7.84 2.33
CA PRO A 222 7.61 -7.33 1.44
C PRO A 222 6.83 -8.45 0.76
N SER A 223 5.51 -8.30 0.70
CA SER A 223 4.64 -9.13 -0.12
C SER A 223 4.59 -8.61 -1.55
N ALA A 224 4.22 -9.47 -2.50
CA ALA A 224 4.13 -9.11 -3.90
C ALA A 224 2.92 -9.73 -4.59
N VAL A 225 2.38 -9.01 -5.57
CA VAL A 225 1.28 -9.45 -6.43
C VAL A 225 1.50 -8.95 -7.86
N THR A 226 0.97 -9.68 -8.84
CA THR A 226 0.97 -9.25 -10.25
C THR A 226 -0.31 -8.47 -10.52
N LEU A 227 -0.18 -7.27 -11.06
CA LEU A 227 -1.33 -6.45 -11.43
C LEU A 227 -2.08 -7.07 -12.63
N PRO A 228 -3.41 -6.95 -12.70
CA PRO A 228 -4.18 -7.52 -13.79
C PRO A 228 -3.84 -6.88 -15.15
N ALA A 229 -4.18 -7.57 -16.24
CA ALA A 229 -4.15 -6.95 -17.57
C ALA A 229 -5.12 -5.76 -17.61
N PHE A 230 -4.80 -4.70 -18.36
CA PHE A 230 -5.75 -3.61 -18.59
C PHE A 230 -6.94 -4.15 -19.39
N GLU A 231 -8.15 -4.12 -18.87
CA GLU A 231 -9.36 -4.44 -19.62
C GLU A 231 -10.48 -3.51 -19.16
N ARG A 232 -11.38 -3.14 -20.06
CA ARG A 232 -12.57 -2.39 -19.70
C ARG A 232 -13.74 -2.78 -20.58
N GLU A 233 -14.93 -2.49 -20.09
CA GLU A 233 -16.14 -2.52 -20.90
C GLU A 233 -16.07 -1.44 -22.00
N LEU A 234 -16.44 -1.81 -23.22
CA LEU A 234 -16.66 -0.86 -24.30
C LEU A 234 -17.94 -0.07 -23.98
N SER A 235 -17.86 1.25 -24.01
CA SER A 235 -18.98 2.10 -23.63
C SER A 235 -20.23 1.84 -24.46
N LYS A 236 -21.30 1.39 -23.80
CA LYS A 236 -22.63 1.16 -24.40
C LYS A 236 -23.35 2.46 -24.81
N ALA A 237 -22.86 3.63 -24.39
CA ALA A 237 -23.49 4.92 -24.73
C ALA A 237 -23.54 5.18 -26.25
N GLY A 238 -22.65 4.56 -27.02
CA GLY A 238 -22.65 4.63 -28.48
C GLY A 238 -23.45 3.54 -29.18
N PHE A 239 -23.97 2.54 -28.44
CA PHE A 239 -24.58 1.36 -29.03
C PHE A 239 -25.94 1.69 -29.63
N LYS A 240 -26.16 1.23 -30.86
CA LYS A 240 -27.41 1.41 -31.60
C LYS A 240 -27.69 0.19 -32.47
N VAL A 241 -28.96 -0.05 -32.71
CA VAL A 241 -29.40 -0.95 -33.78
C VAL A 241 -28.94 -0.37 -35.12
N LEU A 242 -28.27 -1.19 -35.93
CA LEU A 242 -28.05 -0.90 -37.34
C LEU A 242 -28.97 -1.82 -38.17
N PRO A 243 -30.19 -1.39 -38.53
CA PRO A 243 -31.07 -2.24 -39.32
C PRO A 243 -30.52 -2.38 -40.74
N LEU A 244 -30.27 -3.62 -41.16
CA LEU A 244 -29.91 -3.97 -42.54
C LEU A 244 -31.04 -4.79 -43.19
N PRO A 245 -31.21 -4.74 -44.53
CA PRO A 245 -32.35 -5.37 -45.21
C PRO A 245 -32.56 -6.86 -44.94
N THR A 246 -31.48 -7.57 -44.60
CA THR A 246 -31.47 -9.02 -44.35
C THR A 246 -31.58 -9.38 -42.87
N ASP A 247 -31.52 -8.40 -41.97
CA ASP A 247 -31.56 -8.66 -40.53
C ASP A 247 -32.96 -9.09 -40.07
N VAL A 248 -32.97 -9.92 -39.03
CA VAL A 248 -34.18 -10.38 -38.38
C VAL A 248 -34.87 -9.22 -37.65
N LYS A 249 -36.20 -9.19 -37.72
CA LYS A 249 -37.01 -8.25 -36.94
C LYS A 249 -37.23 -8.79 -35.53
N ASP A 250 -37.57 -7.89 -34.61
CA ASP A 250 -38.09 -8.30 -33.30
C ASP A 250 -39.37 -9.16 -33.44
N GLY A 251 -39.62 -9.97 -32.42
CA GLY A 251 -40.81 -10.83 -32.35
C GLY A 251 -42.07 -10.11 -31.86
N GLY A 252 -41.98 -8.81 -31.57
CA GLY A 252 -43.03 -8.01 -30.93
C GLY A 252 -43.07 -8.12 -29.40
N TYR A 253 -44.21 -7.73 -28.80
CA TYR A 253 -44.52 -7.83 -27.36
C TYR A 253 -43.54 -7.11 -26.43
N GLY A 254 -42.82 -6.11 -26.93
CA GLY A 254 -41.88 -5.33 -26.14
C GLY A 254 -40.62 -6.10 -25.76
N TRP A 255 -40.15 -7.05 -26.57
CA TRP A 255 -38.83 -7.65 -26.46
C TRP A 255 -37.92 -7.10 -27.55
N LEU A 256 -37.28 -5.96 -27.26
CA LEU A 256 -36.59 -5.15 -28.26
C LEU A 256 -35.08 -5.41 -28.23
N ILE A 257 -34.44 -5.28 -29.38
CA ILE A 257 -32.99 -5.44 -29.52
C ILE A 257 -32.22 -4.42 -28.67
N ASP A 258 -32.78 -3.23 -28.42
CA ASP A 258 -32.17 -2.18 -27.59
C ASP A 258 -31.93 -2.61 -26.12
N TYR A 259 -32.66 -3.62 -25.63
CA TYR A 259 -32.42 -4.16 -24.28
C TYR A 259 -31.14 -5.00 -24.18
N LEU A 260 -30.46 -5.28 -25.30
CA LEU A 260 -29.16 -5.95 -25.25
C LEU A 260 -28.04 -5.09 -24.66
N TRP A 261 -28.24 -3.80 -24.44
CA TRP A 261 -27.20 -2.91 -23.90
C TRP A 261 -27.75 -1.83 -22.94
N ASP A 262 -28.87 -2.10 -22.27
CA ASP A 262 -29.50 -1.16 -21.33
C ASP A 262 -29.03 -1.32 -19.87
N ASN A 263 -28.22 -2.34 -19.57
CA ASN A 263 -27.78 -2.75 -18.24
C ASN A 263 -28.92 -3.25 -17.34
N ASN A 264 -29.99 -3.78 -17.93
CA ASN A 264 -31.04 -4.50 -17.25
C ASN A 264 -30.94 -6.01 -17.56
N TYR A 265 -30.50 -6.77 -16.56
CA TYR A 265 -30.29 -8.21 -16.69
C TYR A 265 -31.57 -9.04 -16.45
N ASP A 266 -32.70 -8.40 -16.16
CA ASP A 266 -34.01 -9.03 -16.00
C ASP A 266 -34.81 -8.98 -17.32
N VAL A 267 -36.08 -9.41 -17.29
CA VAL A 267 -36.98 -9.34 -18.45
C VAL A 267 -37.66 -7.96 -18.56
N PRO A 268 -38.04 -7.52 -19.78
CA PRO A 268 -37.79 -8.17 -21.07
C PRO A 268 -36.36 -7.98 -21.57
N GLY A 269 -35.86 -8.96 -22.33
CA GLY A 269 -34.65 -8.82 -23.15
C GLY A 269 -35.02 -8.68 -24.64
N PHE A 270 -34.20 -9.24 -25.52
CA PHE A 270 -34.47 -9.32 -26.96
C PHE A 270 -35.10 -10.65 -27.36
N ALA A 271 -36.11 -10.61 -28.24
CA ALA A 271 -36.70 -11.78 -28.89
C ALA A 271 -36.86 -11.55 -30.39
N THR A 272 -36.50 -12.54 -31.21
CA THR A 272 -36.66 -12.46 -32.67
C THR A 272 -38.06 -12.90 -33.13
N GLN A 273 -38.43 -12.58 -34.37
CA GLN A 273 -39.48 -13.32 -35.08
C GLN A 273 -39.09 -14.82 -35.26
N SER A 274 -40.06 -15.68 -35.62
CA SER A 274 -39.88 -17.12 -35.80
C SER A 274 -39.09 -17.51 -37.05
N VAL A 275 -37.80 -17.16 -37.07
CA VAL A 275 -36.84 -17.43 -38.14
C VAL A 275 -35.53 -17.91 -37.52
N ILE A 276 -35.07 -19.10 -37.90
CA ILE A 276 -33.79 -19.69 -37.49
C ILE A 276 -33.18 -20.42 -38.69
N PRO A 277 -31.87 -20.25 -38.98
CA PRO A 277 -30.97 -19.29 -38.36
C PRO A 277 -31.37 -17.85 -38.68
N CYS A 278 -30.99 -16.91 -37.83
CA CYS A 278 -31.28 -15.49 -37.99
C CYS A 278 -30.09 -14.64 -37.55
N TRP A 279 -30.11 -13.34 -37.87
CA TRP A 279 -29.03 -12.43 -37.50
C TRP A 279 -29.51 -11.01 -37.32
N PHE A 280 -28.78 -10.24 -36.53
CA PHE A 280 -29.01 -8.81 -36.32
C PHE A 280 -27.67 -8.08 -36.20
N THR A 281 -27.71 -6.76 -36.37
CA THR A 281 -26.51 -5.92 -36.42
C THR A 281 -26.56 -4.77 -35.41
N ILE A 282 -25.44 -4.58 -34.70
CA ILE A 282 -25.21 -3.51 -33.73
C ILE A 282 -24.12 -2.58 -34.28
N ASP A 283 -24.35 -1.27 -34.22
CA ASP A 283 -23.30 -0.25 -34.25
C ASP A 283 -22.80 -0.01 -32.82
N ALA A 284 -21.54 -0.34 -32.53
CA ALA A 284 -20.95 -0.11 -31.20
C ALA A 284 -20.51 1.35 -30.99
N GLY A 285 -20.72 2.23 -31.96
CA GLY A 285 -20.41 3.66 -31.92
C GLY A 285 -18.94 3.99 -32.22
N ALA A 286 -18.01 3.11 -31.87
CA ALA A 286 -16.58 3.26 -32.16
C ALA A 286 -15.92 1.91 -32.48
N ALA A 287 -14.86 1.94 -33.30
CA ALA A 287 -14.09 0.75 -33.59
C ALA A 287 -13.19 0.40 -32.39
N ALA A 288 -13.24 -0.86 -31.92
CA ALA A 288 -12.41 -1.33 -30.82
C ALA A 288 -11.88 -2.76 -31.07
N PRO A 289 -10.62 -3.06 -30.70
CA PRO A 289 -10.13 -4.43 -30.65
C PRO A 289 -10.70 -5.11 -29.41
N LEU A 290 -11.64 -6.05 -29.61
CA LEU A 290 -12.26 -6.75 -28.50
C LEU A 290 -11.31 -7.80 -27.91
N SER A 291 -11.30 -7.92 -26.58
CA SER A 291 -10.63 -8.99 -25.84
C SER A 291 -11.57 -10.17 -25.61
N ARG A 292 -12.80 -9.87 -25.21
CA ARG A 292 -13.89 -10.81 -24.97
C ARG A 292 -15.22 -10.07 -25.06
N PHE A 293 -16.29 -10.84 -25.00
CA PHE A 293 -17.63 -10.31 -24.76
C PHE A 293 -18.36 -11.19 -23.76
N LYS A 294 -19.40 -10.63 -23.15
CA LYS A 294 -20.33 -11.38 -22.32
C LYS A 294 -21.72 -11.35 -22.93
N LEU A 295 -22.43 -12.47 -22.79
CA LEU A 295 -23.86 -12.55 -23.07
C LEU A 295 -24.61 -13.02 -21.82
N TRP A 296 -25.76 -12.42 -21.59
CA TRP A 296 -26.75 -12.91 -20.63
C TRP A 296 -27.91 -13.51 -21.40
N GLN A 297 -28.44 -14.59 -20.86
CA GLN A 297 -29.66 -15.22 -21.34
C GLN A 297 -30.89 -14.42 -20.85
N ALA A 298 -32.02 -14.56 -21.55
CA ALA A 298 -33.30 -14.10 -21.01
C ALA A 298 -33.55 -14.77 -19.64
N ALA A 299 -33.67 -13.95 -18.59
CA ALA A 299 -33.56 -14.38 -17.20
C ALA A 299 -34.69 -15.32 -16.73
N ASP A 300 -35.83 -15.33 -17.43
CA ASP A 300 -37.01 -16.12 -17.07
C ASP A 300 -36.99 -17.56 -17.62
N ARG A 301 -36.03 -17.92 -18.48
CA ARG A 301 -35.96 -19.24 -19.14
C ARG A 301 -34.52 -19.73 -19.38
N LEU A 302 -33.65 -19.52 -18.41
CA LEU A 302 -32.23 -19.87 -18.46
C LEU A 302 -31.98 -21.33 -18.95
N TYR A 303 -31.08 -21.49 -19.92
CA TYR A 303 -30.73 -22.75 -20.59
C TYR A 303 -31.93 -23.56 -21.09
N ASN A 304 -33.00 -22.87 -21.49
CA ASN A 304 -34.24 -23.47 -21.91
C ASN A 304 -34.89 -22.66 -23.05
N GLN A 305 -35.85 -23.29 -23.72
CA GLN A 305 -36.71 -22.67 -24.73
C GLN A 305 -35.91 -21.90 -25.80
N GLU A 306 -36.14 -20.59 -25.93
CA GLU A 306 -35.62 -19.77 -27.02
C GLU A 306 -34.24 -19.18 -26.73
N ASN A 307 -33.70 -19.37 -25.53
CA ASN A 307 -32.38 -18.84 -25.22
C ASN A 307 -31.32 -19.39 -26.16
N VAL A 308 -30.55 -18.49 -26.75
CA VAL A 308 -29.51 -18.81 -27.73
C VAL A 308 -28.52 -19.80 -27.13
N LYS A 309 -28.23 -20.87 -27.89
CA LYS A 309 -27.26 -21.89 -27.55
C LYS A 309 -26.01 -21.79 -28.42
N THR A 310 -26.15 -21.77 -29.75
CA THR A 310 -24.99 -21.61 -30.64
C THR A 310 -25.15 -20.40 -31.54
N PHE A 311 -24.06 -19.69 -31.76
CA PHE A 311 -24.06 -18.45 -32.54
C PHE A 311 -22.67 -18.15 -33.08
N GLU A 312 -22.59 -17.22 -34.02
CA GLU A 312 -21.35 -16.68 -34.56
C GLU A 312 -21.34 -15.16 -34.37
N LEU A 313 -20.16 -14.60 -34.14
CA LEU A 313 -19.94 -13.16 -34.12
C LEU A 313 -19.14 -12.74 -35.36
N TYR A 314 -19.61 -11.70 -36.04
CA TYR A 314 -18.92 -11.09 -37.17
C TYR A 314 -18.63 -9.63 -36.89
N GLY A 315 -17.57 -9.11 -37.50
CA GLY A 315 -17.18 -7.71 -37.43
C GLY A 315 -17.09 -7.05 -38.81
N SER A 316 -17.41 -5.76 -38.87
CA SER A 316 -17.18 -4.91 -40.05
C SER A 316 -16.88 -3.46 -39.65
N ASN A 317 -16.18 -2.75 -40.53
CA ASN A 317 -16.00 -1.29 -40.46
C ASN A 317 -16.73 -0.55 -41.59
N ASN A 318 -17.27 -1.28 -42.56
CA ASN A 318 -18.04 -0.73 -43.67
C ASN A 318 -19.12 -1.75 -44.10
N PRO A 319 -20.17 -1.96 -43.29
CA PRO A 319 -21.22 -2.92 -43.59
C PRO A 319 -21.86 -2.65 -44.96
N ALA A 320 -22.02 -3.69 -45.77
CA ALA A 320 -22.70 -3.59 -47.05
C ALA A 320 -24.16 -3.16 -46.80
N PRO A 321 -24.61 -2.04 -47.39
CA PRO A 321 -25.93 -1.47 -47.07
C PRO A 321 -27.09 -2.34 -47.58
N ASP A 322 -26.82 -3.26 -48.50
CA ASP A 322 -27.78 -4.27 -48.97
C ASP A 322 -27.99 -5.42 -47.96
N GLY A 323 -27.22 -5.45 -46.87
CA GLY A 323 -27.26 -6.48 -45.85
C GLY A 323 -26.51 -7.77 -46.21
N SER A 324 -25.81 -7.80 -47.34
CA SER A 324 -24.99 -8.95 -47.76
C SER A 324 -23.83 -9.22 -46.80
N TRP A 325 -23.29 -10.44 -46.84
CA TRP A 325 -22.20 -10.87 -45.98
C TRP A 325 -20.80 -10.47 -46.49
N ASN A 326 -20.69 -9.87 -47.68
CA ASN A 326 -19.42 -9.58 -48.37
C ASN A 326 -18.47 -8.66 -47.58
N SER A 327 -19.01 -7.81 -46.72
CA SER A 327 -18.27 -6.85 -45.90
C SER A 327 -17.96 -7.36 -44.48
N TRP A 328 -18.28 -8.61 -44.16
CA TRP A 328 -18.24 -9.15 -42.80
C TRP A 328 -17.10 -10.15 -42.63
N SER A 329 -16.32 -9.97 -41.57
CA SER A 329 -15.28 -10.92 -41.15
C SER A 329 -15.78 -11.73 -39.97
N LEU A 330 -15.69 -13.06 -40.06
CA LEU A 330 -15.98 -13.94 -38.93
C LEU A 330 -14.96 -13.68 -37.81
N ILE A 331 -15.46 -13.36 -36.62
CA ILE A 331 -14.64 -13.24 -35.41
C ILE A 331 -14.55 -14.60 -34.73
N GLY A 332 -15.66 -15.33 -34.62
CA GLY A 332 -15.67 -16.66 -34.04
C GLY A 332 -17.04 -17.32 -34.05
N SER A 333 -17.05 -18.62 -33.79
CA SER A 333 -18.23 -19.44 -33.57
C SER A 333 -18.24 -19.91 -32.11
N TYR A 334 -19.39 -19.81 -31.47
CA TYR A 334 -19.53 -19.93 -30.02
C TYR A 334 -20.72 -20.82 -29.64
N GLU A 335 -20.59 -21.48 -28.50
CA GLU A 335 -21.64 -22.30 -27.88
C GLU A 335 -21.75 -21.90 -26.40
N SER A 336 -22.97 -21.60 -25.96
CA SER A 336 -23.31 -21.39 -24.56
C SER A 336 -23.19 -22.71 -23.81
N VAL A 337 -22.55 -22.66 -22.65
CA VAL A 337 -22.32 -23.80 -21.78
C VAL A 337 -23.15 -23.68 -20.52
N LYS A 338 -23.86 -24.76 -20.21
CA LYS A 338 -24.51 -24.96 -18.93
C LYS A 338 -23.57 -25.77 -18.01
N PRO A 339 -23.07 -25.20 -16.91
CA PRO A 339 -22.04 -25.83 -16.08
C PRO A 339 -22.37 -27.26 -15.62
N SER A 340 -23.63 -27.53 -15.25
CA SER A 340 -24.05 -28.84 -14.76
C SER A 340 -24.10 -29.93 -15.85
N GLY A 341 -24.20 -29.54 -17.12
CA GLY A 341 -24.44 -30.46 -18.23
C GLY A 341 -25.79 -31.20 -18.17
N LEU A 342 -26.67 -30.86 -17.22
CA LEU A 342 -27.99 -31.49 -17.10
C LEU A 342 -28.87 -31.21 -18.33
N PRO A 343 -29.84 -32.08 -18.66
CA PRO A 343 -30.76 -31.86 -19.77
C PRO A 343 -31.50 -30.51 -19.71
N THR A 344 -31.93 -30.02 -20.87
CA THR A 344 -32.80 -28.84 -21.00
C THR A 344 -34.04 -28.99 -20.11
N GLY A 345 -34.40 -27.92 -19.39
CA GLY A 345 -35.53 -27.91 -18.45
C GLY A 345 -35.20 -28.29 -17.00
N GLN A 346 -33.96 -28.67 -16.70
CA GLN A 346 -33.45 -28.85 -15.34
C GLN A 346 -32.37 -27.80 -15.06
N GLN A 347 -32.16 -27.35 -13.83
CA GLN A 347 -31.07 -26.41 -13.49
C GLN A 347 -30.58 -26.64 -12.07
N THR A 348 -29.30 -26.37 -11.82
CA THR A 348 -28.73 -26.27 -10.47
C THR A 348 -28.59 -24.81 -10.04
N ASP A 349 -28.34 -24.56 -8.76
CA ASP A 349 -28.01 -23.21 -8.26
C ASP A 349 -26.72 -22.66 -8.91
N ASP A 350 -25.74 -23.52 -9.20
CA ASP A 350 -24.52 -23.15 -9.91
C ASP A 350 -24.81 -22.71 -11.36
N ASP A 351 -25.73 -23.38 -12.06
CA ASP A 351 -26.16 -22.97 -13.41
C ASP A 351 -26.76 -21.56 -13.39
N ILE A 352 -27.62 -21.30 -12.39
CA ILE A 352 -28.29 -20.01 -12.20
C ILE A 352 -27.26 -18.93 -11.86
N ALA A 353 -26.33 -19.20 -10.95
CA ALA A 353 -25.28 -18.26 -10.57
C ALA A 353 -24.36 -17.93 -11.76
N PHE A 354 -23.98 -18.94 -12.55
CA PHE A 354 -23.18 -18.75 -13.77
C PHE A 354 -23.90 -17.87 -14.79
N ALA A 355 -25.18 -18.16 -15.05
CA ALA A 355 -25.99 -17.36 -15.99
C ALA A 355 -26.15 -15.90 -15.52
N LYS A 356 -26.41 -15.67 -14.22
CA LYS A 356 -26.54 -14.32 -13.65
C LYS A 356 -25.24 -13.51 -13.76
N ASN A 357 -24.08 -14.16 -13.69
CA ASN A 357 -22.77 -13.51 -13.84
C ASN A 357 -22.41 -13.16 -15.29
N GLY A 358 -23.20 -13.61 -16.27
CA GLY A 358 -22.96 -13.43 -17.70
C GLY A 358 -21.88 -14.34 -18.24
N GLU A 359 -22.20 -15.09 -19.29
CA GLU A 359 -21.28 -16.03 -19.91
C GLU A 359 -20.23 -15.28 -20.73
N SER A 360 -18.96 -15.59 -20.48
CA SER A 360 -17.83 -14.89 -21.11
C SER A 360 -17.27 -15.67 -22.29
N PHE A 361 -17.18 -15.03 -23.44
CA PHE A 361 -16.67 -15.57 -24.70
C PHE A 361 -15.42 -14.82 -25.14
N SER A 362 -14.30 -15.52 -25.28
CA SER A 362 -13.03 -14.93 -25.71
C SER A 362 -13.05 -14.58 -27.20
N VAL A 363 -12.47 -13.44 -27.54
CA VAL A 363 -12.22 -13.06 -28.94
C VAL A 363 -10.81 -13.52 -29.33
N PRO A 364 -10.61 -14.11 -30.53
CA PRO A 364 -9.28 -14.56 -30.94
C PRO A 364 -8.25 -13.44 -30.93
N THR A 365 -7.05 -13.73 -30.42
CA THR A 365 -5.93 -12.79 -30.39
C THR A 365 -5.60 -12.31 -31.81
N GLY A 366 -5.38 -11.00 -31.99
CA GLY A 366 -5.09 -10.40 -33.29
C GLY A 366 -6.31 -10.10 -34.15
N THR A 367 -7.54 -10.31 -33.63
CA THR A 367 -8.77 -9.83 -34.28
C THR A 367 -8.67 -8.32 -34.52
N THR A 368 -9.01 -7.90 -35.75
CA THR A 368 -9.00 -6.48 -36.13
C THR A 368 -10.05 -5.71 -35.33
N ALA A 369 -9.80 -4.42 -35.06
CA ALA A 369 -10.80 -3.56 -34.44
C ALA A 369 -12.00 -3.34 -35.39
N PHE A 370 -13.21 -3.56 -34.89
CA PHE A 370 -14.46 -3.36 -35.64
C PHE A 370 -15.37 -2.39 -34.91
N ARG A 371 -16.18 -1.62 -35.66
CA ARG A 371 -17.25 -0.77 -35.11
C ARG A 371 -18.61 -1.47 -35.14
N TYR A 372 -18.88 -2.23 -36.19
CA TYR A 372 -20.16 -2.91 -36.38
C TYR A 372 -19.99 -4.39 -36.11
N TYR A 373 -20.92 -4.93 -35.32
CA TYR A 373 -20.94 -6.33 -34.95
C TYR A 373 -22.26 -6.96 -35.38
N ARG A 374 -22.18 -8.13 -36.00
CA ARG A 374 -23.36 -8.88 -36.43
C ARG A 374 -23.37 -10.25 -35.77
N PHE A 375 -24.42 -10.52 -35.01
CA PHE A 375 -24.66 -11.84 -34.42
C PHE A 375 -25.43 -12.70 -35.39
N ARG A 376 -24.93 -13.91 -35.66
CA ARG A 376 -25.66 -14.95 -36.39
C ARG A 376 -26.07 -16.04 -35.42
N LEU A 377 -27.34 -16.11 -35.09
CA LEU A 377 -27.91 -17.05 -34.14
C LEU A 377 -28.28 -18.35 -34.87
N LEU A 378 -27.75 -19.48 -34.39
CA LEU A 378 -27.83 -20.76 -35.10
C LEU A 378 -28.79 -21.74 -34.42
N THR A 379 -28.69 -21.92 -33.10
CA THR A 379 -29.57 -22.82 -32.33
C THR A 379 -29.94 -22.22 -30.98
N ASN A 380 -31.01 -22.71 -30.37
CA ASN A 380 -31.43 -22.39 -29.00
C ASN A 380 -31.48 -23.67 -28.14
N TRP A 381 -31.57 -23.49 -26.82
CA TRP A 381 -31.53 -24.59 -25.85
C TRP A 381 -32.74 -25.53 -25.91
N GLY A 382 -33.90 -25.03 -26.34
CA GLY A 382 -35.18 -25.74 -26.34
C GLY A 382 -35.67 -26.23 -27.70
N ASN A 383 -34.86 -26.08 -28.76
CA ASN A 383 -35.24 -26.41 -30.14
C ASN A 383 -36.51 -25.66 -30.61
N ALA A 384 -36.70 -24.43 -30.12
CA ALA A 384 -37.81 -23.54 -30.43
C ALA A 384 -37.62 -22.83 -31.78
N GLN A 385 -38.64 -22.07 -32.23
CA GLN A 385 -38.67 -21.47 -33.57
C GLN A 385 -38.15 -20.03 -33.65
N PHE A 386 -37.84 -19.39 -32.52
CA PHE A 386 -37.24 -18.06 -32.43
C PHE A 386 -36.12 -18.04 -31.37
N MET A 387 -35.42 -16.90 -31.26
CA MET A 387 -34.28 -16.73 -30.36
C MET A 387 -34.54 -15.65 -29.31
N THR A 388 -34.02 -15.84 -28.10
CA THR A 388 -34.00 -14.84 -27.03
C THR A 388 -32.60 -14.62 -26.45
N MET A 389 -32.37 -13.40 -25.99
CA MET A 389 -31.14 -12.95 -25.35
C MET A 389 -31.50 -11.90 -24.28
N GLY A 390 -30.71 -11.79 -23.21
CA GLY A 390 -30.90 -10.81 -22.14
C GLY A 390 -30.09 -9.54 -22.40
N GLU A 391 -28.77 -9.66 -22.37
CA GLU A 391 -27.83 -8.53 -22.43
C GLU A 391 -26.55 -8.96 -23.19
N CYS A 392 -25.84 -8.00 -23.77
CA CYS A 392 -24.51 -8.16 -24.34
C CYS A 392 -23.57 -7.04 -23.87
N THR A 393 -22.35 -7.42 -23.48
CA THR A 393 -21.29 -6.46 -23.15
C THR A 393 -20.01 -6.81 -23.89
N PHE A 394 -19.40 -5.84 -24.57
CA PHE A 394 -18.09 -5.97 -25.20
C PHE A 394 -16.98 -5.47 -24.28
N TYR A 395 -15.81 -6.11 -24.31
CA TYR A 395 -14.63 -5.71 -23.53
C TYR A 395 -13.43 -5.48 -24.44
N THR A 396 -12.56 -4.56 -24.06
CA THR A 396 -11.35 -4.21 -24.83
C THR A 396 -10.17 -3.90 -23.92
N HIS A 397 -8.97 -4.18 -24.42
CA HIS A 397 -7.70 -3.73 -23.82
C HIS A 397 -7.28 -2.32 -24.28
N SER A 398 -8.12 -1.60 -25.04
CA SER A 398 -7.80 -0.25 -25.52
C SER A 398 -8.05 0.82 -24.46
N LYS A 399 -7.04 1.66 -24.21
CA LYS A 399 -7.09 2.77 -23.25
C LYS A 399 -7.80 4.04 -23.79
N ASN A 400 -8.09 4.08 -25.10
CA ASN A 400 -8.54 5.26 -25.85
C ASN A 400 -9.74 5.99 -25.24
#